data_AF-A0ABD2K601-F1
#
_entry.id   AF-A0ABD2K601-F1
#
_cell.length_a   1.000
_cell.length_b   1.000
_cell.length_c   1.000
_cell.angle_alpha   90.00
_cell.angle_beta   90.00
_cell.angle_gamma   90.00
#
_symmetry.space_group_name_H-M   'P 1'
#
loop_
_entity.id
_entity.type
_entity.pdbx_description
1 polymer ?
#
loop_
_entity_poly.entity_id
_entity_poly.type
_entity_poly.pdbx_seq_one_letter_code
_entity_poly.pdbx_strand_id
1 'polypeptide(L)'
;MSNFAVLFIATLFIIHFSNATNNSPPAEEEGTDQKQGENTSKNVDLKSIQSYAVNAVKDKKHLDELALYAIEWAQNNGLVLRKNDPKASADTAEFAPISLFPSPFPRKAFEKALSVQKM
;
A
#
# COMPACT_ATOMS: atom_id res chain seq x y z
N MET A 1 33.02 -31.94 8.49
CA MET A 1 32.91 -31.32 7.16
C MET A 1 31.60 -30.55 7.07
N SER A 2 31.55 -29.27 7.45
CA SER A 2 30.33 -28.44 7.33
C SER A 2 30.64 -27.04 7.85
N ASN A 3 31.23 -26.19 6.99
CA ASN A 3 31.25 -24.72 7.14
C ASN A 3 31.83 -24.02 5.90
N PHE A 4 32.41 -24.77 4.94
CA PHE A 4 32.86 -24.24 3.66
C PHE A 4 31.73 -24.13 2.61
N ALA A 5 30.68 -24.95 2.72
CA ALA A 5 29.58 -24.99 1.74
C ALA A 5 28.63 -23.78 1.84
N VAL A 6 28.47 -23.18 3.01
CA VAL A 6 27.55 -22.04 3.23
C VAL A 6 28.13 -20.74 2.64
N LEU A 7 29.46 -20.59 2.62
CA LEU A 7 30.13 -19.39 2.09
C LEU A 7 30.14 -19.33 0.55
N PHE A 8 30.07 -20.49 -0.12
CA PHE A 8 30.03 -20.57 -1.58
C PHE A 8 28.66 -20.25 -2.17
N ILE A 9 27.57 -20.51 -1.45
CA ILE A 9 26.21 -20.19 -1.94
C ILE A 9 25.93 -18.68 -1.81
N ALA A 10 26.48 -18.01 -0.80
CA ALA A 10 26.31 -16.58 -0.60
C ALA A 10 27.05 -15.72 -1.65
N THR A 11 28.14 -16.22 -2.25
CA THR A 11 28.92 -15.48 -3.26
C THR A 11 28.39 -15.63 -4.68
N LEU A 12 27.70 -16.73 -5.00
CA LEU A 12 27.06 -16.94 -6.30
C LEU A 12 25.80 -16.08 -6.52
N PHE A 13 25.10 -15.69 -5.45
CA PHE A 13 23.93 -14.81 -5.54
C PHE A 13 24.29 -13.34 -5.80
N ILE A 14 25.50 -12.91 -5.45
CA ILE A 14 25.94 -11.52 -5.65
C ILE A 14 26.42 -11.30 -7.10
N ILE A 15 26.96 -12.33 -7.76
CA ILE A 15 27.55 -12.19 -9.11
C ILE A 15 26.48 -12.27 -10.22
N HIS A 16 25.32 -12.91 -9.98
CA HIS A 16 24.25 -13.00 -10.99
C HIS A 16 23.34 -11.77 -11.08
N PHE A 17 23.39 -10.83 -10.12
CA PHE A 17 22.58 -9.60 -10.18
C PHE A 17 23.32 -8.36 -10.72
N SER A 18 24.65 -8.43 -10.90
CA SER A 18 25.44 -7.28 -11.40
C SER A 18 25.54 -7.18 -12.92
N ASN A 19 25.00 -8.13 -13.69
CA ASN A 19 25.21 -8.17 -15.15
C ASN A 19 23.95 -7.91 -16.01
N ALA A 20 22.91 -7.30 -15.43
CA ALA A 20 21.65 -7.03 -16.11
C ALA A 20 21.23 -5.55 -16.12
N THR A 21 22.16 -4.60 -16.29
CA THR A 21 21.81 -3.21 -16.64
C THR A 21 22.93 -2.53 -17.44
N ASN A 22 23.27 -3.02 -18.63
CA ASN A 22 24.04 -2.25 -19.60
C ASN A 22 23.47 -2.51 -20.98
N ASN A 23 22.41 -1.77 -21.33
CA ASN A 23 21.98 -1.50 -22.70
C ASN A 23 21.00 -0.30 -22.64
N SER A 24 21.55 0.90 -22.58
CA SER A 24 20.82 2.14 -22.89
C SER A 24 20.90 2.38 -24.40
N PRO A 25 19.79 2.68 -25.11
CA PRO A 25 19.84 3.18 -26.48
C PRO A 25 20.43 4.60 -26.52
N PRO A 26 20.95 5.06 -27.68
CA PRO A 26 21.70 6.30 -27.78
C PRO A 26 20.82 7.54 -27.62
N ALA A 27 21.44 8.62 -27.17
CA ALA A 27 20.84 9.93 -27.00
C ALA A 27 20.38 10.54 -28.34
N GLU A 28 19.11 10.94 -28.39
CA GLU A 28 18.63 11.97 -29.32
C GLU A 28 18.48 13.27 -28.52
N GLU A 29 19.39 14.20 -28.75
CA GLU A 29 19.21 15.62 -28.42
C GLU A 29 18.32 16.24 -29.49
N GLU A 30 17.17 16.80 -29.10
CA GLU A 30 16.69 18.12 -29.57
C GLU A 30 15.39 18.52 -28.86
N GLY A 31 15.28 19.81 -28.52
CA GLY A 31 14.02 20.47 -28.19
C GLY A 31 13.87 20.91 -26.74
N THR A 32 14.55 22.01 -26.38
CA THR A 32 14.14 22.87 -25.27
C THR A 32 12.74 23.41 -25.54
N ASP A 33 11.73 22.95 -24.78
CA ASP A 33 10.63 23.82 -24.34
C ASP A 33 9.73 23.15 -23.27
N GLN A 34 9.50 23.90 -22.19
CA GLN A 34 8.43 23.76 -21.17
C GLN A 34 8.41 22.51 -20.26
N LYS A 35 9.15 22.51 -19.13
CA LYS A 35 9.01 21.51 -18.04
C LYS A 35 8.95 22.06 -16.60
N GLN A 36 8.67 23.36 -16.41
CA GLN A 36 8.69 23.96 -15.08
C GLN A 36 7.30 24.11 -14.42
N GLY A 37 6.20 24.09 -15.19
CA GLY A 37 4.83 24.16 -14.65
C GLY A 37 4.20 22.82 -14.25
N GLU A 38 4.60 21.72 -14.91
CA GLU A 38 3.96 20.41 -14.75
C GLU A 38 4.39 19.67 -13.47
N ASN A 39 5.65 19.86 -13.05
CA ASN A 39 6.21 19.22 -11.86
C ASN A 39 5.60 19.78 -10.56
N THR A 40 5.30 21.06 -10.51
CA THR A 40 4.72 21.73 -9.34
C THR A 40 3.27 21.31 -9.14
N SER A 41 2.49 21.24 -10.23
CA SER A 41 1.08 20.81 -10.21
C SER A 41 0.94 19.35 -9.76
N LYS A 42 1.76 18.44 -10.31
CA LYS A 42 1.78 17.01 -9.92
C LYS A 42 2.18 16.81 -8.45
N ASN A 43 3.08 17.64 -7.90
CA ASN A 43 3.50 17.53 -6.51
C ASN A 43 2.41 17.97 -5.52
N VAL A 44 1.62 19.00 -5.88
CA VAL A 44 0.48 19.47 -5.09
C VAL A 44 -0.65 18.43 -5.08
N ASP A 45 -0.93 17.80 -6.21
CA ASP A 45 -1.94 16.74 -6.34
C ASP A 45 -1.60 15.47 -5.54
N LEU A 46 -0.32 15.06 -5.53
CA LEU A 46 0.13 13.92 -4.73
C LEU A 46 0.01 14.17 -3.22
N LYS A 47 0.33 15.38 -2.75
CA LYS A 47 0.22 15.76 -1.33
C LYS A 47 -1.24 15.83 -0.86
N SER A 48 -2.14 16.30 -1.72
CA SER A 48 -3.57 16.38 -1.40
C SER A 48 -4.19 14.98 -1.30
N ILE A 49 -3.83 14.08 -2.22
CA ILE A 49 -4.26 12.67 -2.20
C ILE A 49 -3.73 11.94 -0.96
N GLN A 50 -2.47 12.17 -0.56
CA GLN A 50 -1.92 11.53 0.64
C GLN A 50 -2.59 12.01 1.93
N SER A 51 -3.06 13.25 1.96
CA SER A 51 -3.59 13.89 3.18
C SER A 51 -5.11 13.83 3.29
N TYR A 52 -5.82 13.22 2.34
CA TYR A 52 -7.28 13.30 2.26
C TYR A 52 -7.98 12.77 3.53
N ALA A 53 -7.48 11.66 4.10
CA ALA A 53 -8.05 11.06 5.30
C ALA A 53 -7.93 11.99 6.52
N VAL A 54 -6.82 12.73 6.62
CA VAL A 54 -6.62 13.74 7.66
C VAL A 54 -7.58 14.90 7.46
N ASN A 55 -7.73 15.36 6.21
CA ASN A 55 -8.61 16.48 5.86
C ASN A 55 -10.10 16.15 5.98
N ALA A 56 -10.48 14.86 5.92
CA ALA A 56 -11.86 14.40 6.11
C ALA A 56 -12.31 14.50 7.58
N VAL A 57 -11.38 14.54 8.51
CA VAL A 57 -11.62 14.61 9.96
C VAL A 57 -11.50 16.06 10.41
N LYS A 58 -12.48 16.53 11.20
CA LYS A 58 -12.56 17.93 11.64
C LYS A 58 -11.81 18.14 12.95
N ASP A 59 -12.09 17.27 13.91
CA ASP A 59 -11.52 17.27 15.26
C ASP A 59 -11.57 15.85 15.85
N LYS A 60 -11.05 15.69 17.07
CA LYS A 60 -11.02 14.39 17.77
C LYS A 60 -12.42 13.82 18.03
N LYS A 61 -13.40 14.66 18.36
CA LYS A 61 -14.75 14.21 18.65
C LYS A 61 -15.39 13.63 17.39
N HIS A 62 -15.26 14.32 16.26
CA HIS A 62 -15.72 13.82 14.97
C HIS A 62 -15.02 12.49 14.59
N LEU A 63 -13.73 12.35 14.89
CA LEU A 63 -13.00 11.09 14.68
C LEU A 63 -13.60 9.94 15.52
N ASP A 64 -13.84 10.17 16.80
CA ASP A 64 -14.39 9.18 17.72
C ASP A 64 -15.83 8.78 17.30
N GLU A 65 -16.64 9.72 16.83
CA GLU A 65 -17.99 9.47 16.28
C GLU A 65 -17.94 8.61 15.02
N LEU A 66 -17.04 8.91 14.09
CA LEU A 66 -16.85 8.11 12.87
C LEU A 66 -16.35 6.69 13.18
N ALA A 67 -15.43 6.56 14.14
CA ALA A 67 -14.93 5.27 14.58
C ALA A 67 -16.05 4.41 15.20
N LEU A 68 -16.87 4.99 16.07
CA LEU A 68 -18.02 4.29 16.65
C LEU A 68 -19.01 3.86 15.56
N TYR A 69 -19.35 4.75 14.63
CA TYR A 69 -20.21 4.43 13.50
C TYR A 69 -19.68 3.25 12.67
N ALA A 70 -18.38 3.23 12.39
CA ALA A 70 -17.76 2.14 11.63
C ALA A 70 -17.81 0.79 12.38
N ILE A 71 -17.64 0.81 13.70
CA ILE A 71 -17.76 -0.39 14.56
C ILE A 71 -19.19 -0.93 14.54
N GLU A 72 -20.19 -0.06 14.73
CA GLU A 72 -21.60 -0.44 14.69
C GLU A 72 -21.99 -0.97 13.31
N TRP A 73 -21.54 -0.31 12.24
CA TRP A 73 -21.74 -0.78 10.87
C TRP A 73 -21.12 -2.16 10.66
N ALA A 74 -19.89 -2.39 11.14
CA ALA A 74 -19.21 -3.68 11.02
C ALA A 74 -19.99 -4.79 11.72
N GLN A 75 -20.48 -4.55 12.93
CA GLN A 75 -21.30 -5.52 13.67
C GLN A 75 -22.63 -5.82 12.95
N ASN A 76 -23.32 -4.79 12.47
CA ASN A 76 -24.60 -4.93 11.77
C ASN A 76 -24.49 -5.63 10.41
N ASN A 77 -23.32 -5.59 9.77
CA ASN A 77 -23.06 -6.22 8.46
C ASN A 77 -22.23 -7.51 8.56
N GLY A 78 -21.99 -8.02 9.76
CA GLY A 78 -21.26 -9.28 9.96
C GLY A 78 -19.76 -9.22 9.69
N LEU A 79 -19.17 -8.02 9.64
CA LEU A 79 -17.73 -7.82 9.59
C LEU A 79 -17.14 -7.98 11.01
N VAL A 80 -17.23 -9.21 11.51
CA VAL A 80 -16.87 -9.58 12.87
C VAL A 80 -15.96 -10.80 12.88
N LEU A 81 -15.16 -10.92 13.92
CA LEU A 81 -14.30 -12.05 14.22
C LEU A 81 -14.71 -12.66 15.56
N ARG A 82 -14.32 -13.91 15.78
CA ARG A 82 -14.32 -14.49 17.12
C ARG A 82 -13.24 -13.79 17.94
N LYS A 83 -13.52 -13.57 19.22
CA LYS A 83 -12.53 -13.04 20.15
C LYS A 83 -11.28 -13.92 20.17
N ASN A 84 -10.11 -13.29 20.15
CA ASN A 84 -8.83 -13.97 20.27
C ASN A 84 -8.53 -14.38 21.72
N ASP A 85 -9.44 -15.15 22.32
CA ASP A 85 -9.30 -15.77 23.64
C ASP A 85 -9.54 -17.28 23.47
N PRO A 86 -8.57 -18.15 23.83
CA PRO A 86 -8.71 -19.60 23.75
C PRO A 86 -9.92 -20.17 24.51
N LYS A 87 -10.49 -19.41 25.44
CA LYS A 87 -11.67 -19.78 26.24
C LYS A 87 -12.94 -19.07 25.78
N ALA A 88 -12.87 -18.15 24.82
CA ALA A 88 -14.06 -17.45 24.36
C ALA A 88 -14.98 -18.39 23.57
N SER A 89 -16.26 -18.37 23.92
CA SER A 89 -17.28 -19.02 23.11
C SER A 89 -17.52 -18.23 21.82
N ALA A 90 -18.05 -18.92 20.81
CA ALA A 90 -18.47 -18.29 19.56
C ALA A 90 -19.74 -17.41 19.73
N ASP A 91 -20.30 -17.34 20.94
CA ASP A 91 -21.52 -16.58 21.24
C ASP A 91 -21.26 -15.07 21.27
N THR A 92 -20.00 -14.65 21.46
CA THR A 92 -19.61 -13.23 21.40
C THR A 92 -18.59 -12.99 20.29
N ALA A 93 -18.77 -11.88 19.57
CA ALA A 93 -17.91 -11.48 18.47
C ALA A 93 -17.32 -10.08 18.71
N GLU A 94 -16.17 -9.81 18.09
CA GLU A 94 -15.55 -8.49 18.02
C GLU A 94 -15.58 -8.00 16.57
N PHE A 95 -15.61 -6.69 16.33
CA PHE A 95 -15.54 -6.16 14.97
C PHE A 95 -14.17 -6.49 14.35
N ALA A 96 -14.13 -6.79 13.05
CA ALA A 96 -12.86 -7.02 12.38
C ALA A 96 -12.02 -5.73 12.33
N PRO A 97 -10.70 -5.78 12.54
CA PRO A 97 -9.87 -4.59 12.50
C PRO A 97 -9.84 -4.00 11.08
N ILE A 98 -10.26 -2.74 10.95
CA ILE A 98 -10.36 -2.00 9.68
C ILE A 98 -9.73 -0.61 9.78
N SER A 99 -9.25 -0.10 8.66
CA SER A 99 -8.94 1.33 8.52
C SER A 99 -10.23 2.14 8.39
N LEU A 100 -10.32 3.28 9.08
CA LEU A 100 -11.51 4.13 9.05
C LEU A 100 -11.83 4.69 7.65
N PHE A 101 -10.80 4.99 6.86
CA PHE A 101 -10.93 5.44 5.48
C PHE A 101 -10.10 4.56 4.53
N PRO A 102 -10.51 4.42 3.26
CA PRO A 102 -9.81 3.57 2.30
C PRO A 102 -8.47 4.17 1.88
N SER A 103 -7.36 3.51 2.20
CA SER A 103 -6.02 4.01 1.86
C SER A 103 -5.90 4.41 0.38
N PRO A 104 -5.27 5.56 0.07
CA PRO A 104 -5.14 6.01 -1.30
C PRO A 104 -4.24 5.03 -2.07
N PHE A 105 -4.70 4.58 -3.24
CA PHE A 105 -3.99 3.58 -4.02
C PHE A 105 -3.88 3.99 -5.51
N PRO A 106 -2.71 3.84 -6.17
CA PRO A 106 -2.55 4.24 -7.55
C PRO A 106 -3.41 3.42 -8.51
N ARG A 107 -4.33 4.08 -9.23
CA ARG A 107 -5.25 3.44 -10.20
C ARG A 107 -4.54 2.53 -11.20
N LYS A 108 -3.50 3.02 -11.87
CA LYS A 108 -2.76 2.25 -12.90
C LYS A 108 -2.13 0.98 -12.32
N ALA A 109 -1.66 1.02 -11.07
CA ALA A 109 -1.09 -0.14 -10.41
C ALA A 109 -2.19 -1.18 -10.08
N PHE A 110 -3.36 -0.71 -9.62
CA PHE A 110 -4.52 -1.56 -9.33
C PHE A 110 -5.03 -2.26 -10.60
N GLU A 111 -5.24 -1.52 -11.68
CA GLU A 111 -5.72 -2.07 -12.96
C GLU A 111 -4.73 -3.06 -13.57
N LYS A 112 -3.42 -2.79 -13.45
CA LYS A 112 -2.37 -3.73 -13.88
C LYS A 112 -2.37 -5.02 -13.05
N ALA A 113 -2.60 -4.93 -11.75
CA ALA A 113 -2.72 -6.12 -10.89
C ALA A 113 -3.97 -6.93 -11.24
N LEU A 114 -5.09 -6.26 -11.56
CA LEU A 114 -6.30 -6.95 -12.02
C LEU A 114 -6.12 -7.63 -13.38
N SER A 115 -5.40 -7.02 -14.33
CA SER A 115 -5.26 -7.58 -15.68
C SER A 115 -4.45 -8.88 -15.75
N VAL A 116 -3.62 -9.16 -14.73
CA VAL A 116 -2.85 -10.42 -14.65
C VAL A 116 -3.60 -11.53 -13.91
N GLN A 117 -4.66 -11.20 -13.16
CA GLN A 117 -5.48 -12.19 -12.49
C GLN A 117 -6.39 -12.87 -13.51
N LYS A 118 -6.20 -14.19 -13.72
CA LYS A 118 -7.12 -14.99 -14.53
C LYS A 118 -8.42 -15.20 -13.73
N MET A 119 -9.56 -14.85 -14.33
CA MET A 119 -10.88 -15.24 -13.83
C MET A 119 -11.16 -16.70 -14.12
#